data_AF-A0A2T9ZML3-F1
#
_entry.id   AF-A0A2T9ZML3-F1
#
_cell.length_a   1.000
_cell.length_b   1.000
_cell.length_c   1.000
_cell.angle_alpha   90.00
_cell.angle_beta   90.00
_cell.angle_gamma   90.00
#
_symmetry.space_group_name_H-M   'P 1'
#
loop_
_entity.id
_entity.type
_entity.pdbx_description
1 polymer ?
#
loop_
_entity_poly.entity_id
_entity_poly.type
_entity_poly.pdbx_seq_one_letter_code
_entity_poly.pdbx_strand_id
1 'polypeptide(L)' 'MRVNCLYCGESISDEADRCPHCGAPSHYQKKGFRVGAKERFLLLFALFSAVTLILALLLPR' A
#
# COMPACT_ATOMS: atom_id res chain seq x y z
N MET A 1 -12.90 16.37 -2.31
CA MET A 1 -11.93 16.97 -1.37
C MET A 1 -10.93 17.74 -2.20
N ARG A 2 -10.59 18.98 -1.83
CA ARG A 2 -9.55 19.77 -2.52
C ARG A 2 -8.35 19.91 -1.58
N VAL A 3 -7.16 19.85 -2.13
CA VAL A 3 -5.88 20.02 -1.42
C VAL A 3 -5.12 21.16 -2.06
N ASN A 4 -4.36 21.91 -1.26
CA ASN A 4 -3.57 23.01 -1.81
C ASN A 4 -2.27 22.47 -2.40
N CYS A 5 -1.91 22.95 -3.58
CA CYS A 5 -0.64 22.61 -4.19
C CYS A 5 0.51 23.22 -3.38
N LEU A 6 1.50 22.41 -3.03
CA LEU A 6 2.67 22.85 -2.25
C LEU A 6 3.55 23.87 -2.99
N TYR A 7 3.43 23.96 -4.32
CA TYR A 7 4.25 24.82 -5.17
C TYR A 7 3.60 26.15 -5.50
N CYS A 8 2.31 26.15 -5.84
CA CYS A 8 1.60 27.37 -6.26
C CYS A 8 0.57 27.86 -5.24
N GLY A 9 0.31 27.11 -4.17
CA GLY A 9 -0.68 27.46 -3.14
C GLY A 9 -2.15 27.30 -3.58
N GLU A 10 -2.39 27.08 -4.87
CA GLU A 10 -3.72 26.99 -5.45
C GLU A 10 -4.44 25.68 -5.07
N SER A 11 -5.76 25.75 -4.96
CA SER A 11 -6.57 24.59 -4.61
C SER A 11 -6.71 23.64 -5.80
N ILE A 12 -6.28 22.38 -5.62
CA ILE A 12 -6.35 21.33 -6.64
C ILE A 12 -7.23 20.17 -6.17
N SER A 13 -7.79 19.43 -7.14
CA SER A 13 -8.45 18.15 -6.83
C SER A 13 -7.43 17.17 -6.26
N ASP A 14 -7.79 16.44 -5.23
CA ASP A 14 -6.85 15.52 -4.57
C ASP A 14 -6.69 14.15 -5.25
N GLU A 15 -7.40 14.00 -6.37
CA GLU A 15 -7.25 12.93 -7.36
C GLU A 15 -6.38 13.36 -8.55
N ALA A 16 -6.02 14.64 -8.68
CA ALA A 16 -5.23 15.11 -9.81
C ALA A 16 -3.76 14.67 -9.67
N ASP A 17 -3.22 13.95 -10.67
CA ASP A 17 -1.79 13.56 -10.70
C ASP A 17 -0.84 14.75 -10.86
N ARG A 18 -1.33 15.86 -11.42
CA ARG A 18 -0.57 17.11 -11.63
C ARG A 18 -1.45 18.32 -11.35
N CYS A 19 -0.83 19.39 -10.84
CA CYS A 19 -1.52 20.65 -10.63
C CYS A 19 -1.86 21.29 -11.99
N PRO A 20 -3.13 21.64 -12.27
CA PRO A 20 -3.51 22.30 -13.53
C PRO A 20 -3.02 23.75 -13.64
N HIS A 21 -2.60 24.36 -12.53
CA HIS A 21 -2.18 25.77 -12.50
C HIS A 21 -0.68 25.93 -12.76
N CYS A 22 0.17 25.09 -12.15
CA CYS A 22 1.62 25.18 -12.26
C CYS A 22 2.28 24.00 -12.99
N GLY A 23 1.53 22.94 -13.31
CA GLY A 23 2.05 21.75 -13.97
C GLY A 23 2.91 20.84 -13.07
N ALA A 24 3.13 21.21 -11.80
CA ALA A 24 3.92 20.42 -10.88
C ALA A 24 3.24 19.07 -10.55
N PRO A 25 4.01 17.99 -10.30
CA PRO A 25 3.45 16.72 -9.87
C PRO A 25 2.72 16.87 -8.54
N SER A 26 1.57 16.21 -8.39
CA SER A 26 0.84 16.24 -7.14
C SER A 26 1.57 15.41 -6.08
N HIS A 27 1.77 16.01 -4.90
CA HIS A 27 2.34 15.33 -3.73
C HIS A 27 1.28 14.56 -2.94
N TYR A 28 0.02 14.74 -3.29
CA TYR A 28 -1.09 14.16 -2.56
C TYR A 28 -1.50 12.85 -3.23
N GLN A 29 -1.11 11.73 -2.62
CA GLN A 29 -1.49 10.40 -3.08
C GLN A 29 -2.58 9.82 -2.16
N LYS A 30 -3.84 9.86 -2.61
CA LYS A 30 -4.94 9.03 -2.04
C LYS A 30 -4.94 7.59 -2.53
N LYS A 31 -3.81 7.07 -3.01
CA LYS A 31 -3.75 5.64 -3.30
C LYS A 31 -3.76 4.89 -1.97
N GLY A 32 -4.98 4.61 -1.50
CA GLY A 32 -5.27 3.68 -0.43
C GLY A 32 -4.39 2.47 -0.66
N PHE A 33 -3.53 2.22 0.31
CA PHE A 33 -2.55 1.15 0.33
C PHE A 33 -3.25 -0.14 -0.11
N ARG A 34 -3.13 -0.52 -1.39
CA ARG A 34 -3.74 -1.73 -1.91
C ARG A 34 -3.01 -2.86 -1.22
N VAL A 35 -3.68 -3.45 -0.25
CA VAL A 35 -3.25 -4.52 0.65
C VAL A 35 -2.96 -5.84 -0.12
N GLY A 36 -2.68 -5.78 -1.43
CA GLY A 36 -2.33 -6.93 -2.26
C GLY A 36 -0.97 -7.53 -1.92
N ALA A 37 -0.04 -6.75 -1.35
CA ALA A 37 1.21 -7.29 -0.83
C ALA A 37 1.04 -8.05 0.50
N LYS A 38 0.07 -7.63 1.32
CA LYS A 38 -0.16 -8.22 2.66
C LYS A 38 -0.86 -9.56 2.58
N GLU A 39 -1.79 -9.75 1.63
CA GLU A 39 -2.52 -11.01 1.46
C GLU A 39 -1.59 -12.16 1.05
N ARG A 40 -0.69 -11.92 0.08
CA ARG A 40 0.32 -12.90 -0.33
C ARG A 40 1.29 -13.23 0.82
N PHE A 41 1.69 -12.21 1.59
CA PHE A 41 2.57 -12.40 2.73
C PHE A 41 1.92 -13.24 3.83
N LEU A 42 0.63 -13.01 4.14
CA LEU A 42 -0.11 -13.79 5.13
C LEU A 42 -0.28 -15.26 4.71
N LEU A 43 -0.57 -15.53 3.44
CA LEU A 43 -0.68 -16.90 2.93
C LEU A 43 0.66 -17.66 3.03
N LEU A 44 1.77 -17.03 2.66
CA LEU A 44 3.09 -17.64 2.77
C LEU A 44 3.49 -17.92 4.23
N PHE A 45 3.23 -16.96 5.13
CA PHE A 45 3.50 -17.14 6.56
C PHE A 45 2.65 -18.26 7.17
N ALA A 46 1.35 -18.32 6.84
CA ALA A 46 0.45 -19.38 7.28
C ALA A 46 0.94 -20.76 6.81
N LEU A 47 1.31 -20.90 5.53
CA LEU A 47 1.86 -22.14 4.98
C LEU A 47 3.14 -22.58 5.72
N PHE A 48 4.07 -21.66 5.96
CA PHE A 48 5.32 -21.96 6.66
C PHE A 48 5.08 -22.41 8.11
N SER A 49 4.14 -21.75 8.81
CA SER A 49 3.76 -22.13 10.18
C SER A 49 3.10 -23.51 10.25
N ALA A 50 2.25 -23.84 9.26
CA ALA A 50 1.65 -25.17 9.17
C ALA A 50 2.70 -26.25 8.90
N VAL A 51 3.60 -26.04 7.94
CA VAL A 51 4.66 -26.99 7.60
C VAL A 51 5.57 -27.28 8.80
N THR A 52 5.95 -26.24 9.56
CA THR A 52 6.79 -26.40 10.76
C THR A 52 6.09 -27.18 11.88
N LEU A 53 4.80 -26.91 12.14
CA LEU A 53 4.00 -27.69 13.10
C LEU A 53 3.84 -29.14 12.66
N ILE A 54 3.55 -29.36 11.37
CA ILE A 54 3.45 -30.69 10.77
C ILE A 54 4.77 -31.44 10.96
N LEU A 55 5.92 -30.84 10.63
CA LEU A 55 7.24 -31.46 10.87
C LEU A 55 7.46 -31.77 12.36
N ALA A 56 7.12 -30.86 13.27
CA ALA A 56 7.30 -31.07 14.71
C ALA A 56 6.43 -32.21 15.26
N LEU A 57 5.28 -32.48 14.66
CA LEU A 57 4.37 -33.57 15.01
C LEU A 57 4.72 -34.89 14.30
N LEU A 58 5.24 -34.82 13.07
CA LEU A 58 5.63 -35.98 12.25
C LEU A 58 7.04 -36.46 12.52
N LEU A 59 7.93 -35.63 13.07
CA LEU A 59 9.20 -36.12 13.59
C LEU A 59 8.86 -37.05 14.77
N PRO A 60 9.08 -38.37 14.63
CA PRO A 60 8.88 -39.30 15.72
C PRO A 60 9.90 -38.91 16.79
N ARG A 61 9.38 -38.45 17.92
CA ARG A 61 10.15 -38.04 19.11
C ARG A 61 11.15 -39.11 19.51
#